data_AF-A0A1I4G9H4-F1
#
_entry.id   AF-A0A1I4G9H4-F1
#
_cell.length_a   1.000
_cell.length_b   1.000
_cell.length_c   1.000
_cell.angle_alpha   90.00
_cell.angle_beta   90.00
_cell.angle_gamma   90.00
#
_symmetry.space_group_name_H-M   'P 1'
#
loop_
_entity.id
_entity.type
_entity.pdbx_description
1 polymer ?
#
loop_
_entity_poly.entity_id
_entity_poly.type
_entity_poly.pdbx_seq_one_letter_code
_entity_poly.pdbx_strand_id
1 'polypeptide(L)'
;MDPLHELLREEAGSYRPDRARMYARVSRAVSAGPDGGPGRSRVRARGVPWPRAALVALASTAALLAGAHVLTSPVREDGPAREVAAGPLPAAPGPDAARFSPAGRAPDAPSSGPLRSEGTVAPHRNAYRAQSNVTLTTREPLASLVLEVRIARTGGVRHTGSRRTLPEDDFTVTVRETGGALVYRWTLKEGRTVPAGRHVFAARYDHAAGARETAGDGYTATASATDGGGHTVRGSFPDSSG
;
A
#
# COMPACT_ATOMS: atom_id res chain seq x y z
N MET A 1 -5.10 -29.93 -24.86
CA MET A 1 -4.77 -29.89 -23.43
C MET A 1 -3.28 -30.09 -23.31
N ASP A 2 -2.59 -29.31 -22.48
CA ASP A 2 -1.12 -29.27 -22.39
C ASP A 2 -0.58 -30.57 -21.74
N PRO A 3 0.34 -31.31 -22.39
CA PRO A 3 0.90 -32.56 -21.84
C PRO A 3 1.57 -32.37 -20.47
N LEU A 4 2.06 -31.17 -20.14
CA LEU A 4 2.63 -30.87 -18.83
C LEU A 4 1.57 -30.93 -17.71
N HIS A 5 0.35 -30.49 -18.00
CA HIS A 5 -0.74 -30.52 -17.02
C HIS A 5 -1.20 -31.94 -16.71
N GLU A 6 -1.04 -32.86 -17.66
CA GLU A 6 -1.39 -34.27 -17.50
C GLU A 6 -0.32 -35.00 -16.69
N LEU A 7 0.96 -34.80 -17.02
CA LEU A 7 2.10 -35.28 -16.24
C LEU A 7 2.08 -34.79 -14.78
N LEU A 8 1.79 -33.50 -14.56
CA LEU A 8 1.67 -32.96 -13.20
C LEU A 8 0.50 -33.57 -12.44
N ARG A 9 -0.61 -33.91 -13.12
CA ARG A 9 -1.79 -34.53 -12.51
C ARG A 9 -1.54 -36.00 -12.17
N GLU A 10 -0.82 -36.72 -13.03
CA GLU A 10 -0.40 -38.10 -12.80
C GLU A 10 0.59 -38.20 -11.64
N GLU A 11 1.61 -37.34 -11.63
CA GLU A 11 2.61 -37.29 -10.54
C GLU A 11 2.00 -36.83 -9.21
N ALA A 12 1.03 -35.91 -9.24
CA ALA A 12 0.27 -35.56 -8.05
C ALA A 12 -0.58 -36.73 -7.52
N GLY A 13 -1.03 -37.64 -8.40
CA GLY A 13 -1.78 -38.84 -8.03
C GLY A 13 -0.93 -39.93 -7.39
N SER A 14 0.35 -40.03 -7.77
CA SER A 14 1.31 -41.00 -7.20
C SER A 14 1.86 -40.58 -5.83
N TYR A 15 1.81 -39.28 -5.51
CA TYR A 15 2.34 -38.73 -4.26
C TYR A 15 1.51 -39.17 -3.04
N ARG A 16 2.07 -40.09 -2.25
CA ARG A 16 1.49 -40.50 -0.95
C ARG A 16 2.21 -39.79 0.19
N PRO A 17 1.59 -38.77 0.83
CA PRO A 17 2.23 -38.07 1.94
C PRO A 17 2.47 -39.00 3.15
N ASP A 18 3.63 -38.89 3.78
CA ASP A 18 3.95 -39.56 5.05
C ASP A 18 3.12 -38.93 6.18
N ARG A 19 1.93 -39.48 6.37
CA ARG A 19 0.98 -39.04 7.40
C ARG A 19 1.55 -39.22 8.80
N ALA A 20 2.35 -40.25 9.05
CA ALA A 20 2.94 -40.49 10.37
C ALA A 20 3.87 -39.33 10.77
N ARG A 21 4.72 -38.87 9.83
CA ARG A 21 5.58 -37.71 10.05
C ARG A 21 4.79 -36.40 10.19
N MET A 22 3.72 -36.22 9.43
CA MET A 22 2.84 -35.05 9.56
C MET A 22 2.17 -35.00 10.94
N TYR A 23 1.58 -36.11 11.40
CA TYR A 23 0.96 -36.20 12.73
C TYR A 23 1.99 -36.05 13.86
N ALA A 24 3.20 -36.60 13.72
CA ALA A 24 4.28 -36.40 14.69
C ALA A 24 4.68 -34.92 14.82
N ARG A 25 4.66 -34.17 13.71
CA ARG A 25 4.97 -32.75 13.71
C ARG A 25 3.83 -31.90 14.30
N VAL A 26 2.59 -32.23 13.97
CA VAL A 26 1.40 -31.55 14.51
C VAL A 26 1.25 -31.83 16.00
N SER A 27 1.33 -33.09 16.43
CA SER A 27 1.28 -33.46 17.86
C SER A 27 2.38 -32.75 18.65
N ARG A 28 3.61 -32.70 18.13
CA ARG A 28 4.69 -31.93 18.77
C ARG A 28 4.38 -30.44 18.90
N ALA A 29 3.79 -29.83 17.87
CA ALA A 29 3.41 -28.42 17.91
C ALA A 29 2.24 -28.16 18.88
N VAL A 30 1.26 -29.06 18.94
CA VAL A 30 0.12 -28.97 19.87
C VAL A 30 0.56 -29.18 21.31
N SER A 31 1.42 -30.17 21.58
CA SER A 31 1.97 -30.42 22.91
C SER A 31 2.96 -29.34 23.37
N ALA A 32 3.59 -28.61 22.45
CA ALA A 32 4.47 -27.50 22.80
C ALA A 32 3.71 -26.23 23.24
N GLY A 33 2.42 -26.09 22.87
CA GLY A 33 1.63 -24.89 23.16
C GLY A 33 2.15 -23.63 22.45
N PRO A 34 1.42 -22.50 22.51
CA PRO A 34 1.84 -21.23 21.89
C PRO A 34 3.14 -20.65 22.49
N ASP A 35 3.54 -21.10 23.68
CA ASP A 35 4.77 -20.68 24.37
C ASP A 35 5.98 -21.59 24.08
N GLY A 36 5.77 -22.73 23.40
CA GLY A 36 6.81 -23.69 23.03
C GLY A 36 7.44 -23.40 21.66
N GLY A 37 8.02 -22.21 21.50
CA GLY A 37 8.87 -21.92 20.33
C GLY A 37 10.06 -22.89 20.27
N PRO A 38 10.61 -23.20 19.06
CA PRO A 38 11.79 -24.04 18.96
C PRO A 38 12.94 -23.35 19.71
N GLY A 39 13.27 -23.94 20.87
CA GLY A 39 14.44 -23.55 21.64
C GLY A 39 15.63 -23.55 20.72
N ARG A 40 16.25 -22.37 20.58
CA ARG A 40 17.57 -22.21 19.95
C ARG A 40 18.45 -23.35 20.43
N SER A 41 18.86 -24.23 19.52
CA SER A 41 20.01 -25.09 19.72
C SER A 41 21.18 -24.16 20.03
N ARG A 42 21.44 -23.94 21.33
CA ARG A 42 22.69 -23.37 21.80
C ARG A 42 23.73 -24.44 21.48
N VAL A 43 24.30 -24.35 20.29
CA VAL A 43 25.60 -24.95 20.04
C VAL A 43 26.52 -24.37 21.10
N ARG A 44 26.86 -25.18 22.10
CA ARG A 44 27.92 -24.88 23.06
C ARG A 44 29.22 -24.78 22.26
N ALA A 45 29.54 -23.57 21.80
CA ALA A 45 30.86 -23.27 21.32
C ALA A 45 31.81 -23.33 22.52
N ARG A 46 32.57 -24.43 22.60
CA ARG A 46 33.73 -24.54 23.49
C ARG A 46 34.73 -23.46 23.09
N GLY A 47 35.24 -22.76 24.10
CA GLY A 47 36.06 -21.56 23.92
C GLY A 47 37.42 -21.81 23.29
N VAL A 48 37.86 -20.83 22.50
CA VAL A 48 39.26 -20.56 22.22
C VAL A 48 39.44 -19.04 22.37
N PRO A 49 40.37 -18.54 23.20
CA PRO A 49 40.59 -17.11 23.38
C PRO A 49 41.65 -16.61 22.39
N TRP A 50 41.28 -15.72 21.48
CA TRP A 50 42.23 -14.90 20.74
C TRP A 50 41.97 -13.43 21.09
N PRO A 51 42.92 -12.73 21.72
CA PRO A 51 42.75 -11.33 22.08
C PRO A 51 43.20 -10.38 20.95
N ARG A 52 42.46 -9.26 20.82
CA ARG A 52 42.81 -7.96 20.21
C ARG A 52 42.76 -7.80 18.68
N ALA A 53 41.78 -7.00 18.26
CA ALA A 53 41.96 -5.76 17.49
C ALA A 53 40.73 -4.85 17.78
N ALA A 54 40.84 -3.82 18.62
CA ALA A 54 41.21 -2.44 18.27
C ALA A 54 40.23 -1.83 17.23
N LEU A 55 39.24 -1.06 17.70
CA LEU A 55 39.20 0.42 17.64
C LEU A 55 39.04 0.98 16.21
N VAL A 56 37.86 1.54 15.91
CA VAL A 56 37.73 2.93 15.40
C VAL A 56 36.39 3.49 15.90
N ALA A 57 36.49 4.55 16.70
CA ALA A 57 35.38 5.35 17.19
C ALA A 57 35.06 6.50 16.22
N LEU A 58 33.85 7.05 16.40
CA LEU A 58 33.22 8.15 15.67
C LEU A 58 34.11 9.38 15.40
N ALA A 59 33.86 10.03 14.26
CA ALA A 59 33.78 11.49 14.16
C ALA A 59 33.10 11.94 12.86
N SER A 60 32.52 13.14 12.88
CA SER A 60 31.88 13.95 11.81
C SER A 60 30.34 13.88 11.82
N THR A 61 29.56 14.95 12.00
CA THR A 61 29.81 16.39 12.15
C THR A 61 28.52 17.04 12.67
N ALA A 62 28.67 18.04 13.53
CA ALA A 62 27.61 18.94 13.96
C ALA A 62 27.29 20.00 12.88
N ALA A 63 26.03 20.44 12.80
CA ALA A 63 25.62 21.85 12.69
C ALA A 63 24.09 21.96 12.56
N LEU A 64 23.45 22.60 13.56
CA LEU A 64 22.15 23.25 13.39
C LEU A 64 22.32 24.48 12.50
N LEU A 65 21.31 24.86 11.72
CA LEU A 65 20.83 26.25 11.60
C LEU A 65 19.43 26.28 10.95
N ALA A 66 18.65 27.26 11.40
CA ALA A 66 17.20 27.38 11.35
C ALA A 66 16.66 28.02 10.06
N GLY A 67 15.34 27.90 9.85
CA GLY A 67 14.61 28.64 8.83
C GLY A 67 13.12 28.30 8.82
N ALA A 68 12.38 28.82 9.81
CA ALA A 68 10.93 28.68 9.92
C ALA A 68 10.22 29.70 8.99
N HIS A 69 9.22 29.25 8.23
CA HIS A 69 8.25 30.13 7.59
C HIS A 69 6.92 30.08 8.34
N VAL A 70 6.56 31.22 8.91
CA VAL A 70 5.23 31.52 9.45
C VAL A 70 4.47 32.27 8.37
N LEU A 71 3.35 31.72 7.90
CA LEU A 71 2.28 32.50 7.27
C LEU A 71 1.05 32.41 8.17
N THR A 72 0.70 33.54 8.76
CA THR A 72 -0.58 33.76 9.44
C THR A 72 -1.50 34.48 8.46
N SER A 73 -2.70 33.94 8.23
CA SER A 73 -3.78 34.67 7.55
C SER A 73 -4.96 34.79 8.50
N PRO A 74 -5.45 35.99 8.81
CA PRO A 74 -6.54 36.20 9.75
C PRO A 74 -7.91 35.87 9.16
N VAL A 75 -8.81 35.45 10.05
CA VAL A 75 -10.26 35.38 9.87
C VAL A 75 -10.85 36.78 10.06
N ARG A 76 -11.87 37.18 9.27
CA ARG A 76 -13.20 37.62 9.73
C ARG A 76 -14.09 38.14 8.58
N GLU A 77 -15.38 37.89 8.83
CA GLU A 77 -16.65 38.05 8.11
C GLU A 77 -16.97 39.38 7.41
N ASP A 78 -17.93 39.32 6.46
CA ASP A 78 -19.26 39.95 6.62
C ASP A 78 -20.27 39.44 5.54
N GLY A 79 -21.52 39.20 5.95
CA GLY A 79 -22.69 39.04 5.05
C GLY A 79 -23.22 40.42 4.58
N PRO A 80 -24.39 40.55 3.90
CA PRO A 80 -25.64 39.83 4.18
C PRO A 80 -26.56 39.47 2.96
N ALA A 81 -27.56 38.63 3.28
CA ALA A 81 -28.95 38.57 2.78
C ALA A 81 -29.29 38.68 1.27
N ARG A 82 -29.88 37.60 0.72
CA ARG A 82 -31.13 37.73 -0.07
C ARG A 82 -32.06 36.54 0.12
N GLU A 83 -33.33 36.91 0.13
CA GLU A 83 -34.54 36.27 0.63
C GLU A 83 -35.38 35.66 -0.54
N VAL A 84 -36.17 34.63 -0.21
CA VAL A 84 -37.42 34.12 -0.84
C VAL A 84 -37.39 33.50 -2.25
N ALA A 85 -37.76 32.21 -2.35
CA ALA A 85 -38.97 31.73 -3.06
C ALA A 85 -39.22 30.23 -2.82
N ALA A 86 -40.48 29.88 -2.53
CA ALA A 86 -40.95 28.57 -2.11
C ALA A 86 -41.63 27.77 -3.24
N GLY A 87 -41.43 26.44 -3.20
CA GLY A 87 -42.35 25.36 -3.60
C GLY A 87 -42.36 24.90 -5.08
N PRO A 88 -42.87 23.68 -5.42
CA PRO A 88 -43.37 22.59 -4.56
C PRO A 88 -42.72 21.20 -4.82
N LEU A 89 -42.77 20.29 -3.83
CA LEU A 89 -42.65 18.83 -4.05
C LEU A 89 -43.97 18.27 -4.63
N PRO A 90 -43.89 17.23 -5.49
CA PRO A 90 -44.91 16.20 -5.51
C PRO A 90 -44.38 14.77 -5.20
N ALA A 91 -45.13 14.15 -4.29
CA ALA A 91 -45.34 12.76 -3.88
C ALA A 91 -44.70 11.56 -4.62
N ALA A 92 -44.35 10.55 -3.81
CA ALA A 92 -44.28 9.12 -4.18
C ALA A 92 -45.69 8.48 -4.27
N PRO A 93 -45.89 7.47 -5.13
CA PRO A 93 -45.95 6.07 -4.68
C PRO A 93 -45.27 5.09 -5.69
N GLY A 94 -44.59 4.02 -5.28
CA GLY A 94 -45.18 2.72 -4.95
C GLY A 94 -44.37 1.59 -5.65
N PRO A 95 -44.46 0.32 -5.18
CA PRO A 95 -43.39 -0.68 -5.31
C PRO A 95 -43.51 -1.64 -6.51
N ASP A 96 -42.43 -2.43 -6.68
CA ASP A 96 -42.23 -3.61 -7.55
C ASP A 96 -41.98 -3.41 -9.05
N ALA A 97 -40.70 -3.50 -9.41
CA ALA A 97 -40.23 -4.44 -10.44
C ALA A 97 -38.69 -4.54 -10.38
N ALA A 98 -38.19 -5.61 -9.77
CA ALA A 98 -36.78 -5.98 -9.80
C ALA A 98 -36.25 -6.10 -11.23
N ARG A 99 -35.41 -5.16 -11.67
CA ARG A 99 -34.54 -5.29 -12.85
C ARG A 99 -33.21 -4.57 -12.57
N PHE A 100 -32.15 -5.37 -12.48
CA PHE A 100 -30.73 -5.04 -12.44
C PHE A 100 -30.36 -3.57 -12.74
N SER A 101 -30.02 -2.81 -11.71
CA SER A 101 -29.33 -1.53 -11.86
C SER A 101 -27.81 -1.77 -11.84
N PRO A 102 -27.02 -1.23 -12.79
CA PRO A 102 -25.57 -1.25 -12.66
C PRO A 102 -25.18 -0.43 -11.44
N ALA A 103 -24.20 -0.93 -10.69
CA ALA A 103 -23.65 -0.29 -9.50
C ALA A 103 -23.41 1.20 -9.73
N GLY A 104 -23.77 1.99 -8.71
CA GLY A 104 -23.76 3.44 -8.72
C GLY A 104 -22.48 4.03 -9.29
N ARG A 105 -22.63 5.18 -9.95
CA ARG A 105 -21.54 6.01 -10.46
C ARG A 105 -20.50 6.19 -9.35
N ALA A 106 -19.40 5.44 -9.44
CA ALA A 106 -18.21 5.71 -8.65
C ALA A 106 -17.86 7.19 -8.86
N PRO A 107 -17.42 7.92 -7.84
CA PRO A 107 -16.93 9.27 -8.04
C PRO A 107 -15.90 9.25 -9.17
N ASP A 108 -15.98 10.22 -10.08
CA ASP A 108 -15.07 10.31 -11.23
C ASP A 108 -13.65 10.33 -10.69
N ALA A 109 -12.92 9.22 -10.83
CA ALA A 109 -11.63 9.10 -10.17
C ALA A 109 -10.64 10.12 -10.75
N PRO A 110 -9.67 10.59 -9.93
CA PRO A 110 -8.76 11.65 -10.35
C PRO A 110 -8.08 11.33 -11.68
N SER A 111 -8.07 12.30 -12.59
CA SER A 111 -7.47 12.17 -13.92
C SER A 111 -6.78 13.45 -14.39
N SER A 112 -5.76 13.29 -15.21
CA SER A 112 -5.00 14.35 -15.87
C SER A 112 -4.45 13.81 -17.19
N GLY A 113 -4.97 14.29 -18.32
CA GLY A 113 -4.59 13.79 -19.64
C GLY A 113 -4.80 12.27 -19.78
N PRO A 114 -3.80 11.49 -20.23
CA PRO A 114 -3.89 10.04 -20.37
C PRO A 114 -3.90 9.30 -19.03
N LEU A 115 -3.54 9.96 -17.91
CA LEU A 115 -3.36 9.34 -16.60
C LEU A 115 -4.63 9.48 -15.74
N ARG A 116 -5.11 8.35 -15.22
CA ARG A 116 -6.15 8.25 -14.18
C ARG A 116 -5.61 7.46 -13.00
N SER A 117 -6.04 7.79 -11.78
CA SER A 117 -5.67 7.06 -10.58
C SER A 117 -6.87 6.68 -9.71
N GLU A 118 -6.71 5.62 -8.94
CA GLU A 118 -7.70 5.16 -7.97
C GLU A 118 -7.01 4.53 -6.75
N GLY A 119 -7.45 4.92 -5.55
CA GLY A 119 -6.94 4.41 -4.29
C GLY A 119 -7.93 3.44 -3.66
N THR A 120 -7.45 2.29 -3.19
CA THR A 120 -8.24 1.31 -2.44
C THR A 120 -7.45 0.76 -1.27
N VAL A 121 -8.13 0.35 -0.20
CA VAL A 121 -7.52 -0.44 0.87
C VAL A 121 -7.92 -1.89 0.67
N ALA A 122 -6.94 -2.79 0.57
CA ALA A 122 -7.22 -4.21 0.46
C ALA A 122 -7.87 -4.71 1.75
N PRO A 123 -8.87 -5.60 1.66
CA PRO A 123 -9.51 -6.15 2.85
C PRO A 123 -8.47 -6.81 3.77
N HIS A 124 -8.63 -6.59 5.06
CA HIS A 124 -7.72 -7.09 6.10
C HIS A 124 -7.58 -8.61 5.98
N ARG A 125 -6.36 -9.10 5.75
CA ARG A 125 -6.09 -10.54 5.81
C ARG A 125 -5.99 -11.05 7.25
N ASN A 126 -5.77 -10.14 8.20
CA ASN A 126 -5.79 -10.37 9.64
C ASN A 126 -5.94 -9.00 10.36
N ALA A 127 -6.10 -9.01 11.68
CA ALA A 127 -6.38 -7.82 12.47
C ALA A 127 -5.23 -6.78 12.56
N TYR A 128 -4.03 -7.09 12.08
CA TYR A 128 -2.82 -6.28 12.29
C TYR A 128 -2.10 -5.90 11.00
N ARG A 129 -2.62 -6.27 9.82
CA ARG A 129 -2.02 -5.94 8.51
C ARG A 129 -3.03 -5.34 7.56
N ALA A 130 -2.59 -4.26 6.92
CA ALA A 130 -3.30 -3.62 5.83
C ALA A 130 -2.40 -3.40 4.61
N GLN A 131 -3.04 -3.16 3.48
CA GLN A 131 -2.37 -2.83 2.23
C GLN A 131 -3.17 -1.74 1.50
N SER A 132 -2.54 -0.62 1.22
CA SER A 132 -3.12 0.44 0.39
C SER A 132 -2.63 0.27 -1.04
N ASN A 133 -3.57 0.18 -1.98
CA ASN A 133 -3.32 -0.02 -3.41
C ASN A 133 -3.64 1.26 -4.19
N VAL A 134 -2.70 1.71 -4.99
CA VAL A 134 -2.94 2.72 -6.03
C VAL A 134 -2.97 2.02 -7.37
N THR A 135 -4.09 2.13 -8.07
CA THR A 135 -4.22 1.75 -9.47
C THR A 135 -3.98 2.97 -10.33
N LEU A 136 -2.97 2.93 -11.18
CA LEU A 136 -2.76 3.91 -12.24
C LEU A 136 -3.21 3.31 -13.57
N THR A 137 -4.10 4.00 -14.27
CA THR A 137 -4.49 3.66 -15.64
C THR A 137 -3.96 4.75 -16.56
N THR A 138 -3.13 4.37 -17.52
CA THR A 138 -2.60 5.30 -18.53
C THR A 138 -2.98 4.85 -19.93
N ARG A 139 -3.47 5.78 -20.76
CA ARG A 139 -3.83 5.49 -22.16
C ARG A 139 -2.63 5.48 -23.10
N GLU A 140 -1.53 6.10 -22.69
CA GLU A 140 -0.28 6.23 -23.43
C GLU A 140 0.90 5.75 -22.58
N PRO A 141 2.02 5.33 -23.19
CA PRO A 141 3.23 5.02 -22.46
C PRO A 141 3.78 6.25 -21.71
N LEU A 142 4.30 6.04 -20.50
CA LEU A 142 4.90 7.10 -19.69
C LEU A 142 6.43 6.95 -19.68
N ALA A 143 7.14 8.01 -20.05
CA ALA A 143 8.60 8.09 -20.00
C ALA A 143 9.13 8.37 -18.58
N SER A 144 8.29 8.92 -17.71
CA SER A 144 8.63 9.14 -16.30
C SER A 144 7.42 8.83 -15.42
N LEU A 145 7.68 8.34 -14.21
CA LEU A 145 6.67 8.16 -13.17
C LEU A 145 7.32 8.29 -11.79
N VAL A 146 6.76 9.16 -10.96
CA VAL A 146 6.98 9.18 -9.52
C VAL A 146 5.64 9.02 -8.84
N LEU A 147 5.49 7.97 -8.05
CA LEU A 147 4.33 7.74 -7.20
C LEU A 147 4.77 7.83 -5.74
N GLU A 148 4.15 8.74 -4.99
CA GLU A 148 4.29 8.84 -3.54
C GLU A 148 2.98 8.46 -2.87
N VAL A 149 3.05 7.49 -1.97
CA VAL A 149 1.94 7.05 -1.11
C VAL A 149 2.30 7.36 0.33
N ARG A 150 1.45 8.15 0.98
CA ARG A 150 1.59 8.59 2.36
C ARG A 150 0.58 7.85 3.22
N ILE A 151 1.07 7.10 4.20
CA ILE A 151 0.25 6.42 5.21
C ILE A 151 0.45 7.14 6.54
N ALA A 152 -0.59 7.80 7.05
CA ALA A 152 -0.57 8.44 8.35
C ALA A 152 -0.23 7.42 9.44
N ARG A 153 0.69 7.80 10.34
CA ARG A 153 1.10 6.93 11.45
C ARG A 153 0.08 6.98 12.58
N THR A 154 -1.03 6.29 12.35
CA THR A 154 -1.95 5.87 13.41
C THR A 154 -1.42 4.59 14.07
N GLY A 155 -1.93 4.25 15.25
CA GLY A 155 -1.36 3.24 16.16
C GLY A 155 -0.70 2.03 15.46
N GLY A 156 0.59 1.83 15.72
CA GLY A 156 1.34 0.65 15.27
C GLY A 156 1.76 0.63 13.80
N VAL A 157 1.50 1.67 12.99
CA VAL A 157 1.89 1.70 11.57
C VAL A 157 3.38 1.45 11.39
N ARG A 158 3.72 0.34 10.72
CA ARG A 158 5.10 -0.06 10.39
C ARG A 158 5.19 -0.66 9.00
N HIS A 159 6.23 -0.33 8.25
CA HIS A 159 6.48 -0.89 6.93
C HIS A 159 6.63 -2.42 6.96
N THR A 160 5.93 -3.12 6.08
CA THR A 160 6.10 -4.57 5.87
C THR A 160 6.36 -4.97 4.41
N GLY A 161 6.39 -3.99 3.51
CA GLY A 161 6.85 -4.18 2.15
C GLY A 161 6.09 -3.33 1.13
N SER A 162 6.59 -3.36 -0.10
CA SER A 162 5.92 -2.81 -1.27
C SER A 162 5.70 -3.92 -2.30
N ARG A 163 4.80 -3.70 -3.26
CA ARG A 163 4.67 -4.50 -4.50
C ARG A 163 4.25 -3.58 -5.66
N ARG A 164 4.50 -4.04 -6.89
CA ARG A 164 3.95 -3.45 -8.12
C ARG A 164 3.65 -4.55 -9.15
N THR A 165 2.83 -4.23 -10.14
CA THR A 165 2.62 -5.09 -11.33
C THR A 165 3.71 -4.93 -12.39
N LEU A 166 4.40 -3.80 -12.39
CA LEU A 166 5.51 -3.50 -13.30
C LEU A 166 6.81 -4.19 -12.85
N PRO A 167 7.78 -4.41 -13.76
CA PRO A 167 9.04 -5.07 -13.44
C PRO A 167 9.78 -4.43 -12.28
N GLU A 168 10.40 -5.27 -11.46
CA GLU A 168 11.05 -4.84 -10.23
C GLU A 168 12.17 -3.84 -10.51
N ASP A 169 13.01 -4.20 -11.47
CA ASP A 169 14.25 -3.54 -11.80
C ASP A 169 14.07 -2.20 -12.52
N ASP A 170 12.86 -1.88 -12.96
CA ASP A 170 12.55 -0.61 -13.61
C ASP A 170 12.35 0.55 -12.62
N PHE A 171 12.23 0.25 -11.32
CA PHE A 171 11.92 1.24 -10.29
C PHE A 171 12.96 1.29 -9.18
N THR A 172 13.22 2.50 -8.70
CA THR A 172 13.83 2.74 -7.38
C THR A 172 12.70 2.92 -6.38
N VAL A 173 12.74 2.18 -5.27
CA VAL A 173 11.72 2.25 -4.22
C VAL A 173 12.35 2.70 -2.90
N THR A 174 11.79 3.73 -2.28
CA THR A 174 12.19 4.17 -0.94
C THR A 174 11.00 4.19 0.01
N VAL A 175 11.23 3.81 1.25
CA VAL A 175 10.23 3.93 2.32
C VAL A 175 10.86 4.70 3.47
N ARG A 176 10.23 5.80 3.88
CA ARG A 176 10.75 6.70 4.91
C ARG A 176 9.66 7.14 5.87
N GLU A 177 10.02 7.37 7.12
CA GLU A 177 9.14 8.04 8.07
C GLU A 177 9.40 9.54 8.02
N THR A 178 8.42 10.32 7.55
CA THR A 178 8.54 11.78 7.41
C THR A 178 7.23 12.46 7.78
N GLY A 179 7.29 13.47 8.64
CA GLY A 179 6.14 14.32 8.99
C GLY A 179 4.95 13.54 9.55
N GLY A 180 5.18 12.54 10.40
CA GLY A 180 4.10 11.73 10.99
C GLY A 180 3.48 10.69 10.05
N ALA A 181 4.11 10.41 8.91
CA ALA A 181 3.63 9.42 7.96
C ALA A 181 4.74 8.46 7.52
N LEU A 182 4.34 7.24 7.15
CA LEU A 182 5.17 6.31 6.40
C LEU A 182 4.96 6.59 4.91
N VAL A 183 6.01 7.08 4.24
CA VAL A 183 5.98 7.50 2.83
C VAL A 183 6.67 6.45 1.98
N TYR A 184 5.90 5.82 1.09
CA TYR A 184 6.40 4.95 0.04
C TYR A 184 6.56 5.77 -1.22
N ARG A 185 7.71 5.65 -1.87
CA ARG A 185 7.97 6.32 -3.13
C ARG A 185 8.51 5.32 -4.14
N TRP A 186 7.86 5.23 -5.29
CA TRP A 186 8.34 4.54 -6.47
C TRP A 186 8.76 5.57 -7.51
N THR A 187 9.98 5.46 -8.02
CA THR A 187 10.51 6.31 -9.09
C THR A 187 10.96 5.43 -10.24
N LEU A 188 10.37 5.62 -11.41
CA LEU A 188 10.80 4.97 -12.65
C LEU A 188 12.24 5.39 -12.95
N LYS A 189 13.11 4.42 -13.24
CA LYS A 189 14.49 4.68 -13.63
C LYS A 189 14.55 5.28 -15.03
N GLU A 190 15.57 6.10 -15.27
CA GLU A 190 15.82 6.68 -16.60
C GLU A 190 15.93 5.59 -17.68
N GLY A 191 15.42 5.90 -18.88
CA GLY A 191 15.40 4.97 -20.01
C GLY A 191 14.39 3.82 -19.90
N ARG A 192 13.61 3.75 -18.81
CA ARG A 192 12.48 2.81 -18.68
C ARG A 192 11.17 3.49 -19.04
N THR A 193 10.15 2.68 -19.28
CA THR A 193 8.83 3.16 -19.71
C THR A 193 7.75 2.39 -18.97
N VAL A 194 6.70 3.09 -18.54
CA VAL A 194 5.46 2.44 -18.09
C VAL A 194 4.58 2.24 -19.31
N PRO A 195 4.24 1.00 -19.70
CA PRO A 195 3.39 0.77 -20.86
C PRO A 195 1.97 1.31 -20.63
N ALA A 196 1.26 1.59 -21.72
CA ALA A 196 -0.18 1.85 -21.66
C ALA A 196 -0.91 0.69 -20.97
N GLY A 197 -1.96 1.01 -20.20
CA GLY A 197 -2.76 0.03 -19.48
C GLY A 197 -2.90 0.34 -18.00
N ARG A 198 -3.26 -0.69 -17.24
CA ARG A 198 -3.57 -0.62 -15.81
C ARG A 198 -2.45 -1.22 -14.98
N HIS A 199 -1.90 -0.45 -14.06
CA HIS A 199 -0.79 -0.82 -13.18
C HIS A 199 -1.15 -0.60 -11.73
N VAL A 200 -0.77 -1.53 -10.86
CA VAL A 200 -1.07 -1.45 -9.43
C VAL A 200 0.22 -1.35 -8.63
N PHE A 201 0.24 -0.42 -7.67
CA PHE A 201 1.29 -0.25 -6.67
C PHE A 201 0.68 -0.46 -5.29
N ALA A 202 1.37 -1.19 -4.43
CA ALA A 202 0.87 -1.58 -3.12
C ALA A 202 1.84 -1.21 -2.01
N ALA A 203 1.38 -0.42 -1.04
CA ALA A 203 2.05 -0.14 0.22
C ALA A 203 1.51 -1.07 1.31
N ARG A 204 2.35 -1.93 1.88
CA ARG A 204 1.95 -2.89 2.94
C ARG A 204 2.54 -2.48 4.28
N TYR A 205 1.69 -2.44 5.29
CA TYR A 205 2.08 -2.03 6.64
C TYR A 205 1.34 -2.84 7.70
N ASP A 206 1.99 -3.03 8.84
CA ASP A 206 1.33 -3.50 10.06
C ASP A 206 0.62 -2.30 10.73
N HIS A 207 -0.39 -2.55 11.56
CA HIS A 207 -1.06 -1.58 12.42
C HIS A 207 -1.51 -2.24 13.74
N ALA A 208 -1.93 -1.43 14.71
CA ALA A 208 -2.54 -1.91 15.94
C ALA A 208 -3.78 -2.77 15.64
N ALA A 209 -4.07 -3.75 16.50
CA ALA A 209 -5.18 -4.67 16.27
C ALA A 209 -6.53 -3.93 16.11
N GLY A 210 -7.28 -4.28 15.06
CA GLY A 210 -8.62 -3.73 14.80
C GLY A 210 -8.73 -3.01 13.46
N ALA A 211 -9.84 -2.28 13.27
CA ALA A 211 -10.00 -1.42 12.11
C ALA A 211 -9.07 -0.20 12.23
N ARG A 212 -8.43 0.17 11.13
CA ARG A 212 -7.59 1.37 11.07
C ARG A 212 -8.32 2.46 10.29
N GLU A 213 -8.37 3.66 10.86
CA GLU A 213 -8.80 4.87 10.16
C GLU A 213 -7.79 5.25 9.07
N THR A 214 -8.28 5.50 7.87
CA THR A 214 -7.44 5.90 6.72
C THR A 214 -7.40 7.41 6.54
N ALA A 215 -8.08 8.16 7.41
CA ALA A 215 -8.03 9.62 7.45
C ALA A 215 -6.57 10.11 7.50
N GLY A 216 -6.21 10.96 6.54
CA GLY A 216 -4.83 11.47 6.38
C GLY A 216 -3.91 10.61 5.51
N ASP A 217 -4.38 9.45 5.03
CA ASP A 217 -3.71 8.72 3.98
C ASP A 217 -4.00 9.32 2.61
N GLY A 218 -3.03 9.24 1.72
CA GLY A 218 -3.24 9.66 0.34
C GLY A 218 -2.05 9.36 -0.54
N TYR A 219 -2.17 9.74 -1.80
CA TYR A 219 -1.13 9.53 -2.78
C TYR A 219 -1.09 10.66 -3.80
N THR A 220 0.07 10.81 -4.43
CA THR A 220 0.28 11.70 -5.58
C THR A 220 1.13 10.97 -6.60
N ALA A 221 0.71 10.99 -7.85
CA ALA A 221 1.48 10.48 -8.97
C ALA A 221 1.76 11.62 -9.94
N THR A 222 3.04 11.80 -10.28
CA THR A 222 3.50 12.72 -11.32
C THR A 222 4.15 11.91 -12.42
N ALA A 223 3.78 12.16 -13.67
CA ALA A 223 4.27 11.42 -14.83
C ALA A 223 4.48 12.32 -16.04
N SER A 224 5.22 11.83 -17.01
CA SER A 224 5.33 12.44 -18.34
C SER A 224 5.07 11.39 -19.40
N ALA A 225 4.21 11.69 -20.37
CA ALA A 225 3.95 10.80 -21.49
C ALA A 225 5.15 10.79 -22.46
N THR A 226 5.31 9.71 -23.23
CA THR A 226 6.44 9.56 -24.17
C THR A 226 6.39 10.54 -25.35
N ASP A 227 5.20 11.00 -25.72
CA ASP A 227 4.94 12.03 -26.73
C ASP A 227 5.03 13.46 -26.17
N GLY A 228 5.26 13.59 -24.86
CA GLY A 228 5.42 14.85 -24.15
C GLY A 228 4.24 15.19 -23.25
N GLY A 229 4.40 16.21 -22.40
CA GLY A 229 3.37 16.65 -21.46
C GLY A 229 3.49 16.01 -20.07
N GLY A 230 3.31 16.83 -19.04
CA GLY A 230 3.33 16.43 -17.64
C GLY A 230 1.92 16.24 -17.10
N HIS A 231 1.72 15.18 -16.33
CA HIS A 231 0.44 14.82 -15.72
C HIS A 231 0.62 14.63 -14.22
N THR A 232 -0.34 15.14 -13.44
CA THR A 232 -0.37 14.94 -12.00
C THR A 232 -1.77 14.52 -11.57
N VAL A 233 -1.84 13.44 -10.81
CA VAL A 233 -3.08 12.98 -10.17
C VAL A 233 -2.84 12.80 -8.67
N ARG A 234 -3.86 13.13 -7.88
CA ARG A 234 -3.83 13.04 -6.41
C ARG A 234 -5.14 12.41 -5.95
N GLY A 235 -5.05 11.52 -4.97
CA GLY A 235 -6.23 10.89 -4.37
C GLY A 235 -5.99 10.47 -2.93
N SER A 236 -7.06 10.02 -2.30
CA SER A 236 -7.09 9.45 -0.95
C SER A 236 -7.40 7.95 -1.02
N PHE A 237 -7.35 7.29 0.13
CA PHE A 237 -7.86 5.93 0.29
C PHE A 237 -9.20 5.99 1.03
N PRO A 238 -10.22 5.26 0.56
CA PRO A 238 -11.46 5.13 1.31
C PRO A 238 -11.20 4.33 2.58
N ASP A 239 -11.97 4.61 3.63
CA ASP A 239 -11.95 3.78 4.83
C ASP A 239 -12.31 2.34 4.47
N SER A 240 -11.65 1.39 5.13
CA SER A 240 -11.94 -0.04 4.96
C SER A 240 -13.24 -0.50 5.64
N SER A 241 -14.05 0.45 6.11
CA SER A 241 -15.31 0.23 6.80
C SER A 241 -16.43 0.15 5.74
N GLY A 242 -17.14 -0.98 5.71
CA GLY A 242 -18.16 -1.30 4.70
C GLY A 242 -19.36 -0.38 4.68
#